data_AF-A0A2N0QQ67-F1
#
_entry.id   AF-A0A2N0QQ67-F1
#
_cell.length_a   1.000
_cell.length_b   1.000
_cell.length_c   1.000
_cell.angle_alpha   90.00
_cell.angle_beta   90.00
_cell.angle_gamma   90.00
#
_symmetry.space_group_name_H-M   'P 1'
#
loop_
_entity.id
_entity.type
_entity.pdbx_description
1 polymer ?
#
loop_
_entity_poly.entity_id
_entity_poly.type
_entity_poly.pdbx_seq_one_letter_code
_entity_poly.pdbx_strand_id
1 'polypeptide(L)'
;MIKGTCHPSNKHIYYPSSAFCNIRNHDDTINMGKLIEEETNKDRKDEMIRETGIKGSSELLKLQTLLFPWSFPTDIMHLFFENVAPSMYAHWSGKFFYNNLLLSSDYELSKSQWESIGI
;
A
#
# COMPACT_ATOMS: atom_id res chain seq x y z
N MET A 1 9.49 11.63 -18.49
CA MET A 1 8.21 10.87 -18.51
C MET A 1 8.44 9.55 -17.80
N ILE A 2 7.90 9.36 -16.60
CA ILE A 2 8.07 8.12 -15.82
C ILE A 2 7.29 7.00 -16.52
N LYS A 3 7.95 5.90 -16.84
CA LYS A 3 7.33 4.77 -17.55
C LYS A 3 6.67 3.85 -16.54
N GLY A 4 5.34 3.88 -16.49
CA GLY A 4 4.56 2.94 -15.68
C GLY A 4 4.65 1.52 -16.23
N THR A 5 4.68 0.54 -15.34
CA THR A 5 4.61 -0.89 -15.64
C THR A 5 3.19 -1.33 -15.36
N CYS A 6 2.46 -1.73 -16.40
CA CYS A 6 1.10 -2.23 -16.26
C CYS A 6 1.12 -3.72 -15.95
N HIS A 7 0.44 -4.15 -14.89
CA HIS A 7 0.26 -5.58 -14.62
C HIS A 7 -0.80 -6.14 -15.59
N PRO A 8 -0.48 -7.16 -16.40
CA PRO A 8 -1.35 -7.61 -17.50
C PRO A 8 -2.71 -8.15 -17.02
N SER A 9 -2.79 -8.68 -15.80
CA SER A 9 -4.05 -9.19 -15.22
C SER A 9 -4.83 -8.18 -14.38
N ASN A 10 -4.15 -7.28 -13.65
CA ASN A 10 -4.78 -6.43 -12.63
C ASN A 10 -5.15 -5.03 -13.17
N LYS A 11 -4.79 -4.71 -14.42
CA LYS A 11 -4.98 -3.38 -15.07
C LYS A 11 -4.46 -2.19 -14.26
N HIS A 12 -3.71 -2.44 -13.19
CA HIS A 12 -3.07 -1.43 -12.38
C HIS A 12 -1.73 -1.05 -13.00
N ILE A 13 -1.44 0.25 -13.03
CA ILE A 13 -0.20 0.80 -13.57
C ILE A 13 0.67 1.18 -12.36
N TYR A 14 1.66 0.36 -12.07
CA TYR A 14 2.69 0.68 -11.08
C TYR A 14 3.72 1.59 -11.72
N TYR A 15 4.02 2.73 -11.11
CA TYR A 15 5.13 3.58 -11.51
C TYR A 15 6.31 3.25 -10.60
N PRO A 16 7.22 2.32 -10.98
CA PRO A 16 8.42 2.08 -10.20
C PRO A 16 9.14 3.39 -10.04
N SER A 17 9.54 3.71 -8.81
CA SER A 17 10.34 4.89 -8.54
C SER A 17 11.54 4.84 -9.46
N SER A 18 11.60 5.77 -10.42
CA SER A 18 12.66 5.83 -11.40
C SER A 18 13.92 6.31 -10.71
N ALA A 19 14.67 5.39 -10.08
CA ALA A 19 16.03 5.53 -9.56
C ALA A 19 16.37 6.74 -8.65
N PHE A 20 15.44 7.64 -8.31
CA PHE A 20 15.81 8.94 -7.71
C PHE A 20 14.87 9.52 -6.65
N CYS A 21 13.79 8.84 -6.22
CA CYS A 21 13.12 9.27 -4.99
C CYS A 21 13.87 8.70 -3.78
N ASN A 22 14.95 9.40 -3.39
CA ASN A 22 15.84 9.05 -2.28
C ASN A 22 15.28 9.44 -0.90
N ILE A 23 13.96 9.57 -0.75
CA ILE A 23 13.34 9.84 0.56
C ILE A 23 13.30 8.51 1.34
N ARG A 24 14.48 8.05 1.75
CA ARG A 24 14.72 6.81 2.50
C ARG A 24 14.99 7.05 3.98
N ASN A 25 14.83 8.29 4.45
CA ASN A 25 14.92 8.60 5.86
C ASN A 25 13.58 9.16 6.38
N HIS A 26 13.46 9.13 7.69
CA HIS A 26 12.24 9.55 8.37
C HIS A 26 11.99 11.05 8.25
N ASP A 27 13.03 11.84 8.48
CA ASP A 27 12.93 13.29 8.54
C ASP A 27 12.58 13.90 7.17
N ASP A 28 13.21 13.42 6.08
CA ASP A 28 12.90 13.86 4.72
C ASP A 28 11.47 13.48 4.33
N THR A 29 10.98 12.30 4.77
CA THR A 29 9.58 11.91 4.52
C THR A 29 8.62 12.87 5.20
N ILE A 30 8.89 13.22 6.47
CA ILE A 30 8.07 14.16 7.23
C ILE A 30 8.13 15.55 6.61
N ASN A 31 9.33 16.04 6.29
CA ASN A 31 9.54 17.37 5.75
C ASN A 31 8.88 17.52 4.38
N MET A 32 8.96 16.51 3.52
CA MET A 32 8.25 16.52 2.24
C MET A 32 6.73 16.48 2.42
N GLY A 33 6.22 15.72 3.39
CA GLY A 33 4.80 15.75 3.74
C GLY A 33 4.31 17.16 4.10
N LYS A 34 5.06 17.86 4.95
CA LYS A 34 4.77 19.26 5.35
C LYS A 34 4.85 20.23 4.16
N LEU A 35 5.90 20.14 3.35
CA LEU A 35 6.07 20.98 2.16
C LEU A 35 4.90 20.83 1.17
N ILE A 36 4.42 19.61 0.97
CA ILE A 36 3.25 19.33 0.12
C ILE A 36 1.96 19.90 0.72
N GLU A 37 1.82 19.89 2.05
CA GLU A 37 0.67 20.48 2.74
C GLU A 37 0.65 22.00 2.65
N GLU A 38 1.81 22.64 2.75
CA GLU A 38 1.99 24.09 2.64
C GLU A 38 1.89 24.61 1.19
N GLU A 39 2.11 23.75 0.19
CA GLU A 39 1.99 24.13 -1.22
C GLU A 39 0.54 24.50 -1.59
N THR A 40 0.38 25.71 -2.12
CA THR A 40 -0.92 26.30 -2.48
C THR A 40 -1.26 26.12 -3.95
N ASN A 41 -0.24 25.98 -4.80
CA ASN A 41 -0.43 25.73 -6.22
C ASN A 41 -0.77 24.25 -6.45
N LYS A 42 -1.98 23.99 -6.95
CA LYS A 42 -2.47 22.62 -7.17
C LYS A 42 -1.62 21.82 -8.16
N ASP A 43 -1.24 22.40 -9.29
CA ASP A 43 -0.50 21.68 -10.33
C ASP A 43 0.90 21.27 -9.82
N ARG A 44 1.54 22.18 -9.08
CA ARG A 44 2.83 21.93 -8.43
C ARG A 44 2.73 20.89 -7.32
N LYS A 45 1.66 20.94 -6.52
CA LYS A 45 1.37 19.93 -5.50
C LYS A 45 1.18 18.54 -6.12
N ASP A 46 0.39 18.43 -7.18
CA ASP A 46 0.15 17.18 -7.89
C ASP A 46 1.45 16.63 -8.52
N GLU A 47 2.31 17.51 -9.02
CA GLU A 47 3.66 17.14 -9.49
C GLU A 47 4.54 16.59 -8.37
N MET A 48 4.62 17.27 -7.22
CA MET A 48 5.38 16.80 -6.06
C MET A 48 4.89 15.44 -5.55
N ILE A 49 3.57 15.24 -5.47
CA ILE A 49 2.97 13.95 -5.05
C ILE A 49 3.36 12.86 -6.03
N ARG A 50 3.29 13.13 -7.34
CA ARG A 50 3.63 12.15 -8.39
C ARG A 50 5.10 11.78 -8.37
N GLU A 51 5.99 12.72 -8.12
CA GLU A 51 7.44 12.48 -8.09
C GLU A 51 7.89 11.76 -6.82
N THR A 52 7.29 12.10 -5.67
CA THR A 52 7.71 11.58 -4.38
C THR A 52 6.93 10.35 -3.92
N GLY A 53 5.70 10.17 -4.41
CA GLY A 53 4.74 9.21 -3.88
C GLY A 53 4.14 9.61 -2.52
N ILE A 54 4.49 10.79 -1.98
CA ILE A 54 3.99 11.29 -0.69
C ILE A 54 2.82 12.22 -0.94
N LYS A 55 1.69 11.98 -0.27
CA LYS A 55 0.48 12.83 -0.40
C LYS A 55 0.45 14.01 0.60
N GLY A 56 1.12 13.86 1.73
CA GLY A 56 1.08 14.78 2.87
C GLY A 56 1.47 14.08 4.17
N SER A 57 1.24 14.73 5.31
CA SER A 57 1.50 14.18 6.64
C SER A 57 0.51 13.07 6.98
N SER A 58 1.01 11.91 7.42
CA SER A 58 0.17 10.79 7.83
C SER A 58 -0.21 10.90 9.31
N GLU A 59 -1.45 10.57 9.66
CA GLU A 59 -1.89 10.42 11.05
C GLU A 59 -1.05 9.42 11.85
N LEU A 60 -0.47 8.44 11.16
CA LEU A 60 0.42 7.44 11.75
C LEU A 60 1.73 8.04 12.26
N LEU A 61 2.11 9.27 11.85
CA LEU A 61 3.26 9.99 12.41
C LEU A 61 3.11 10.31 13.90
N LYS A 62 1.88 10.28 14.44
CA LYS A 62 1.63 10.44 15.88
C LYS A 62 2.21 9.27 16.70
N LEU A 63 2.45 8.13 16.06
CA LEU A 63 3.04 6.95 16.69
C LEU A 63 4.56 7.05 16.61
N GLN A 64 5.20 7.41 17.73
CA GLN A 64 6.66 7.60 17.83
C GLN A 64 7.48 6.33 17.55
N THR A 65 6.84 5.16 17.54
CA THR A 65 7.47 3.86 17.25
C THR A 65 7.58 3.57 15.75
N LEU A 66 6.97 4.39 14.88
CA LEU A 66 6.99 4.18 13.44
C LEU A 66 8.05 5.06 12.77
N LEU A 67 8.79 4.47 11.84
CA LEU A 67 9.82 5.16 11.05
C LEU A 67 9.43 5.10 9.59
N PHE A 68 9.09 6.23 9.01
CA PHE A 68 8.82 6.32 7.58
C PHE A 68 10.14 6.42 6.77
N PRO A 69 10.21 5.88 5.55
CA PRO A 69 9.28 4.91 4.96
C PRO A 69 9.50 3.47 5.45
N TRP A 70 10.46 3.21 6.35
CA TRP A 70 10.87 1.85 6.75
C TRP A 70 9.76 0.96 7.31
N SER A 71 8.83 1.53 8.08
CA SER A 71 7.66 0.81 8.60
C SER A 71 6.62 0.50 7.51
N PHE A 72 6.63 1.24 6.40
CA PHE A 72 5.71 1.07 5.27
C PHE A 72 6.45 1.25 3.94
N PRO A 73 7.36 0.33 3.57
CA PRO A 73 8.18 0.51 2.37
C PRO A 73 7.27 0.48 1.14
N THR A 74 7.16 1.61 0.44
CA THR A 74 6.22 1.80 -0.69
C THR A 74 6.33 0.69 -1.73
N ASP A 75 7.56 0.27 -2.06
CA ASP A 75 7.83 -0.75 -3.08
C ASP A 75 7.32 -2.15 -2.67
N ILE A 76 7.49 -2.54 -1.40
CA ILE A 76 7.05 -3.84 -0.90
C ILE A 76 5.55 -3.83 -0.63
N MET A 77 5.04 -2.75 -0.02
CA MET A 77 3.63 -2.63 0.35
C MET A 77 2.73 -2.77 -0.86
N HIS A 78 3.05 -2.11 -1.97
CA HIS A 78 2.24 -2.20 -3.18
C HIS A 78 2.17 -3.63 -3.73
N LEU A 79 3.32 -4.28 -3.90
CA LEU A 79 3.39 -5.65 -4.42
C LEU A 79 2.75 -6.65 -3.45
N PHE A 80 2.84 -6.43 -2.14
CA PHE A 80 2.18 -7.26 -1.13
C PHE A 80 0.66 -7.20 -1.26
N PHE A 81 0.08 -6.01 -1.37
CA PHE A 81 -1.38 -5.87 -1.52
C PHE A 81 -1.91 -6.37 -2.86
N GLU A 82 -1.12 -6.30 -3.94
CA GLU A 82 -1.56 -6.82 -5.24
C GLU A 82 -1.47 -8.35 -5.33
N ASN A 83 -0.43 -8.97 -4.74
CA ASN A 83 -0.14 -10.38 -4.98
C ASN A 83 -0.43 -11.27 -3.77
N VAL A 84 -0.19 -10.77 -2.55
CA VAL A 84 -0.30 -11.56 -1.32
C VAL A 84 -1.67 -11.40 -0.67
N ALA A 85 -2.17 -10.18 -0.54
CA ALA A 85 -3.46 -9.93 0.13
C ALA A 85 -4.65 -10.67 -0.50
N PRO A 86 -4.81 -10.76 -1.84
CA PRO A 86 -5.89 -11.54 -2.44
C PRO A 86 -5.78 -13.03 -2.14
N SER A 87 -4.55 -13.55 -2.12
CA SER A 87 -4.27 -14.94 -1.77
C SER A 87 -4.59 -15.23 -0.30
N MET A 88 -4.25 -14.30 0.60
CA MET A 88 -4.62 -14.39 2.03
C MET A 88 -6.13 -14.35 2.23
N TYR A 89 -6.84 -13.46 1.53
CA TYR A 89 -8.29 -13.40 1.57
C TYR A 89 -8.93 -14.70 1.05
N ALA A 90 -8.45 -15.23 -0.08
CA ALA A 90 -8.89 -16.52 -0.59
C ALA A 90 -8.65 -17.64 0.43
N HIS A 91 -7.54 -17.57 1.16
CA HIS A 91 -7.18 -18.56 2.17
C HIS A 91 -8.14 -18.53 3.36
N TRP A 92 -8.38 -17.36 3.96
CA TRP A 92 -9.29 -17.21 5.10
C TRP A 92 -10.78 -17.36 4.76
N SER A 93 -11.13 -17.28 3.47
CA SER A 93 -12.49 -17.54 2.98
C SER A 93 -12.69 -18.95 2.44
N GLY A 94 -11.72 -19.86 2.61
CA GLY A 94 -11.81 -21.27 2.19
C GLY A 94 -11.76 -21.48 0.66
N LYS A 95 -11.37 -20.46 -0.11
CA LYS A 95 -11.34 -20.48 -1.59
C LYS A 95 -9.95 -20.74 -2.18
N PHE A 96 -8.91 -20.78 -1.35
CA PHE A 96 -7.53 -20.91 -1.79
C PHE A 96 -7.17 -22.33 -2.23
N PHE A 97 -7.64 -23.35 -1.50
CA PHE A 97 -7.38 -24.74 -1.84
C PHE A 97 -8.55 -25.34 -2.61
N TYR A 98 -8.29 -25.88 -3.81
CA TYR A 98 -9.30 -26.52 -4.67
C TYR A 98 -9.80 -27.87 -4.13
N ASN A 99 -8.97 -28.53 -3.31
CA ASN A 99 -9.30 -29.83 -2.74
C ASN A 99 -9.81 -29.64 -1.31
N ASN A 100 -11.10 -29.88 -1.15
CA ASN A 100 -11.88 -29.80 0.07
C ASN A 100 -11.44 -30.74 1.23
N LEU A 101 -10.23 -31.30 1.16
CA LEU A 101 -9.71 -32.25 2.14
C LEU A 101 -9.28 -31.58 3.46
N LEU A 102 -9.22 -30.23 3.50
CA LEU A 102 -8.88 -29.42 4.68
C LEU A 102 -10.01 -28.45 5.08
N LEU A 103 -11.26 -28.71 4.64
CA LEU A 103 -12.44 -27.86 4.84
C LEU A 103 -12.91 -27.65 6.30
N SER A 104 -12.18 -28.14 7.30
CA SER A 104 -12.60 -28.04 8.71
C SER A 104 -11.50 -27.48 9.59
N SER A 105 -10.78 -26.49 9.09
CA SER A 105 -9.71 -25.86 9.85
C SER A 105 -10.24 -24.64 10.60
N ASP A 106 -9.92 -24.55 11.90
CA ASP A 106 -10.41 -23.51 12.81
C ASP A 106 -10.02 -22.06 12.41
N TYR A 107 -9.25 -21.91 11.32
CA TYR A 107 -8.78 -20.63 10.79
C TYR A 107 -9.66 -20.08 9.65
N GLU A 108 -10.61 -20.85 9.10
CA GLU A 108 -11.54 -20.36 8.08
C GLU A 108 -12.68 -19.57 8.74
N LEU A 109 -12.85 -18.33 8.29
CA LEU A 109 -13.94 -17.49 8.77
C LEU A 109 -15.18 -17.73 7.93
N SER A 110 -16.27 -18.08 8.61
CA SER A 110 -17.59 -18.21 7.99
C SER A 110 -18.08 -16.87 7.42
N LYS A 111 -19.03 -16.93 6.50
CA LYS A 111 -19.61 -15.72 5.89
C LYS A 111 -20.19 -14.75 6.92
N SER A 112 -20.87 -15.25 7.95
CA SER A 112 -21.42 -14.42 9.02
C SER A 112 -20.35 -13.71 9.86
N GLN A 113 -19.19 -14.36 10.07
CA GLN A 113 -18.05 -13.71 10.73
C GLN A 113 -17.47 -12.59 9.86
N TRP A 114 -17.32 -12.81 8.55
CA TRP A 114 -16.90 -11.75 7.63
C TRP A 114 -17.87 -10.56 7.59
N GLU A 115 -19.18 -10.83 7.55
CA GLU A 115 -20.22 -9.80 7.60
C GLU A 115 -20.14 -8.98 8.91
N SER A 116 -19.80 -9.61 10.03
CA SER A 116 -19.63 -8.91 11.31
C SER A 116 -18.41 -7.97 11.34
N ILE A 117 -17.38 -8.27 10.54
CA ILE A 117 -16.16 -7.45 10.39
C ILE A 117 -16.39 -6.29 9.39
N GLY A 118 -17.50 -6.32 8.65
CA GLY A 118 -17.89 -5.27 7.72
C GLY A 118 -17.47 -5.53 6.26
N ILE A 119 -17.34 -6.80 5.88
CA ILE A 119 -17.23 -7.23 4.47
C ILE A 119 -18.59 -7.71 3.95
#